data_AF-A0A9X2GZH8-F1
#
_entry.id   AF-A0A9X2GZH8-F1
#
_cell.length_a   1.000
_cell.length_b   1.000
_cell.length_c   1.000
_cell.angle_alpha   90.00
_cell.angle_beta   90.00
_cell.angle_gamma   90.00
#
_symmetry.space_group_name_H-M   'P 1'
#
loop_
_entity.id
_entity.type
_entity.pdbx_description
1 polymer ?
#
loop_
_entity_poly.entity_id
_entity_poly.type
_entity_poly.pdbx_seq_one_letter_code
_entity_poly.pdbx_strand_id
1 'polypeptide(L)' 'MEPGLVFALAWAVVALVIGGVLVVRRRWIAEAITAERQATVNRAGSRGPSSNVFLIVGLVFVAMGLFIIVWWVASAF' A
#
# COMPACT_ATOMS: atom_id res chain seq x y z
N MET A 1 -11.91 -14.07 -24.51
CA MET A 1 -12.06 -12.79 -23.81
C MET A 1 -10.93 -11.90 -24.26
N GLU A 2 -11.20 -10.63 -24.58
CA GLU A 2 -10.15 -9.71 -25.00
C GLU A 2 -9.11 -9.53 -23.86
N PRO A 3 -7.80 -9.58 -24.15
CA PRO A 3 -6.74 -9.52 -23.13
C PRO A 3 -6.89 -8.32 -22.20
N GLY A 4 -7.32 -7.17 -22.74
CA GLY A 4 -7.54 -5.94 -21.99
C GLY A 4 -8.65 -6.03 -20.93
N LEU A 5 -9.68 -6.85 -21.17
CA LEU A 5 -10.82 -7.00 -20.26
C LEU A 5 -10.45 -7.84 -19.03
N VAL A 6 -9.64 -8.88 -19.23
CA VAL A 6 -9.07 -9.70 -18.15
C VAL A 6 -8.09 -8.90 -17.30
N PHE A 7 -7.29 -8.04 -17.94
CA PHE A 7 -6.35 -7.14 -17.26
C PHE A 7 -7.05 -6.13 -16.35
N ALA A 8 -8.08 -5.44 -16.88
CA ALA A 8 -8.87 -4.49 -16.11
C ALA A 8 -9.54 -5.14 -14.89
N LEU A 9 -10.04 -6.36 -15.07
CA LEU A 9 -10.68 -7.12 -13.99
C LEU A 9 -9.66 -7.50 -12.90
N ALA A 10 -8.47 -7.95 -13.27
CA ALA A 10 -7.43 -8.31 -12.29
C ALA A 10 -7.05 -7.10 -11.42
N TRP A 11 -6.89 -5.92 -12.01
CA TRP A 11 -6.58 -4.71 -11.27
C TRP A 11 -7.74 -4.19 -10.42
N ALA A 12 -8.98 -4.32 -10.90
CA ALA A 12 -10.16 -4.00 -10.10
C ALA A 12 -10.23 -4.86 -8.83
N VAL A 13 -9.90 -6.15 -8.93
CA VAL A 13 -9.83 -7.05 -7.77
C VAL A 13 -8.70 -6.64 -6.83
N VAL A 14 -7.50 -6.32 -7.34
CA VAL A 14 -6.37 -5.85 -6.52
C VAL A 14 -6.74 -4.57 -5.76
N ALA A 15 -7.34 -3.59 -6.44
CA ALA A 15 -7.77 -2.33 -5.82
C ALA A 15 -8.83 -2.55 -4.73
N LEU A 16 -9.79 -3.45 -4.97
CA LEU A 16 -10.81 -3.82 -3.98
C LEU A 16 -10.21 -4.53 -2.76
N VAL A 17 -9.26 -5.45 -2.98
CA VAL A 17 -8.59 -6.16 -1.89
C VAL A 17 -7.75 -5.20 -1.05
N ILE A 18 -6.96 -4.33 -1.68
CA ILE A 18 -6.15 -3.32 -0.98
C ILE A 18 -7.05 -2.35 -0.22
N GLY A 19 -8.09 -1.82 -0.87
CA GLY A 19 -9.08 -0.93 -0.25
C GLY A 19 -9.79 -1.60 0.93
N GLY A 20 -10.21 -2.86 0.77
CA GLY A 20 -10.85 -3.64 1.84
C GLY A 20 -9.92 -3.86 3.04
N VAL A 21 -8.65 -4.21 2.80
CA VAL A 21 -7.65 -4.36 3.86
C VAL A 21 -7.43 -3.04 4.61
N LEU A 22 -7.36 -1.92 3.90
CA LEU A 22 -7.24 -0.58 4.51
C LEU A 22 -8.45 -0.25 5.38
N VAL A 23 -9.66 -0.57 4.92
CA VAL A 23 -10.90 -0.33 5.67
C VAL A 23 -10.97 -1.19 6.93
N VAL A 24 -10.64 -2.48 6.84
CA VAL A 24 -10.61 -3.39 8.01
C VAL A 24 -9.55 -2.95 9.01
N ARG A 25 -8.37 -2.54 8.53
CA ARG A 25 -7.29 -2.04 9.38
C ARG A 25 -7.47 -0.60 9.83
N ARG A 26 -8.56 0.09 9.45
CA ARG A 26 -8.84 1.48 9.86
C ARG A 26 -8.82 1.66 11.38
N ARG A 27 -9.39 0.69 12.12
CA ARG A 27 -9.39 0.72 13.59
C ARG A 27 -7.98 0.55 14.15
N TRP A 28 -7.22 -0.41 13.63
CA TRP A 28 -5.82 -0.62 13.98
C TRP A 28 -4.95 0.61 13.66
N ILE A 29 -5.21 1.30 12.55
CA ILE A 29 -4.50 2.54 12.18
C ILE A 29 -4.84 3.66 13.17
N ALA A 30 -6.12 3.82 13.53
CA ALA A 30 -6.52 4.82 14.52
C ALA A 30 -5.91 4.53 15.90
N GLU A 31 -5.96 3.28 16.35
CA GLU A 31 -5.35 2.81 17.59
C GLU A 31 -3.82 2.99 17.58
N ALA A 32 -3.17 2.64 16.47
CA ALA A 32 -1.74 2.86 16.27
C ALA A 32 -1.37 4.34 16.31
N ILE A 33 -2.16 5.25 15.71
CA ILE A 33 -1.91 6.69 15.76
C ILE A 33 -2.04 7.22 17.20
N THR A 34 -3.05 6.78 17.96
CA THR A 34 -3.17 7.16 19.38
C THR A 34 -2.04 6.58 20.24
N ALA A 35 -1.67 5.32 20.00
CA ALA A 35 -0.56 4.67 20.67
C ALA A 35 0.78 5.33 20.31
N GLU A 36 0.97 5.76 19.06
CA GLU A 36 2.14 6.52 18.62
C GLU A 36 2.18 7.92 19.23
N ARG A 37 1.04 8.61 19.39
CA ARG A 37 1.02 9.89 20.11
C ARG A 37 1.44 9.74 21.58
N GLN A 38 0.96 8.69 22.25
CA GLN A 38 1.35 8.39 23.63
C GLN A 38 2.82 7.92 23.72
N ALA A 39 3.28 7.11 22.77
CA ALA A 39 4.66 6.67 22.68
C ALA A 39 5.61 7.81 22.28
N THR A 40 5.18 8.80 21.50
CA THR A 40 5.98 9.96 21.10
C THR A 40 6.36 10.83 22.29
N VAL A 41 5.48 10.95 23.30
CA VAL A 41 5.79 11.59 24.58
C VAL A 41 6.91 10.83 25.32
N ASN A 42 6.93 9.50 25.23
CA ASN A 42 7.99 8.65 25.80
C ASN A 42 9.26 8.53 24.93
N ARG A 43 9.16 8.76 23.61
CA ARG A 43 10.21 8.50 22.61
C ARG A 43 11.00 9.75 22.19
N ALA A 44 10.79 10.89 22.87
CA ALA A 44 11.67 12.06 22.72
C ALA A 44 13.17 11.73 22.94
N GLY A 45 13.49 10.58 23.56
CA GLY A 45 14.86 10.08 23.76
C GLY A 45 15.43 9.09 22.72
N SER A 46 14.70 8.58 21.71
CA SER A 46 15.25 7.57 20.79
C SER A 46 14.74 7.69 19.35
N ARG A 47 15.41 8.55 18.57
CA ARG A 47 15.06 8.84 17.16
C ARG A 47 15.70 7.83 16.21
N GLY A 48 14.87 7.00 15.59
CA GLY A 48 15.15 6.29 14.34
C GLY A 48 13.86 6.21 13.51
N PRO A 49 13.91 6.38 12.18
CA PRO A 49 12.72 6.25 11.33
C PRO A 49 12.06 4.89 11.53
N SER A 50 10.72 4.85 11.65
CA SER A 50 10.00 3.59 11.87
C SER A 50 10.12 2.71 10.62
N SER A 51 10.56 1.46 10.81
CA SER A 51 10.76 0.48 9.74
C SER A 51 9.50 0.27 8.89
N ASN A 52 8.31 0.49 9.48
CA ASN A 52 7.03 0.42 8.78
C ASN A 52 6.87 1.48 7.69
N VAL A 53 7.39 2.69 7.88
CA VAL A 53 7.29 3.75 6.86
C VAL A 53 8.08 3.37 5.62
N PHE A 54 9.28 2.82 5.79
CA PHE A 54 10.08 2.29 4.69
C PHE A 54 9.39 1.14 3.96
N LEU A 55 8.75 0.24 4.71
CA LEU A 55 8.01 -0.89 4.15
C LEU A 55 6.82 -0.43 3.30
N ILE A 56 6.06 0.56 3.77
CA ILE A 56 4.93 1.14 3.03
C ILE A 56 5.42 1.83 1.75
N VAL A 57 6.47 2.65 1.83
CA VAL A 57 7.02 3.37 0.67
C VAL A 57 7.58 2.39 -0.36
N GLY A 58 8.29 1.35 0.08
CA GLY A 58 8.79 0.29 -0.79
C GLY A 58 7.66 -0.45 -1.51
N LEU A 59 6.58 -0.77 -0.79
CA LEU A 59 5.40 -1.42 -1.39
C LEU A 59 4.75 -0.57 -2.48
N VAL A 60 4.64 0.75 -2.26
CA VAL A 60 4.11 1.69 -3.27
C VAL A 60 4.98 1.72 -4.52
N PHE A 61 6.30 1.76 -4.35
CA PHE A 61 7.24 1.73 -5.49
C PHE A 61 7.15 0.43 -6.27
N VAL A 62 7.04 -0.71 -5.59
CA VAL A 62 6.87 -2.02 -6.24
C VAL A 62 5.56 -2.04 -7.04
N ALA A 63 4.45 -1.58 -6.46
CA ALA A 63 3.16 -1.51 -7.16
C ALA A 63 3.22 -0.60 -8.40
N MET A 64 3.90 0.54 -8.29
CA MET A 64 4.04 1.48 -9.40
C MET A 64 4.95 0.94 -10.51
N GLY A 65 6.04 0.26 -10.17
CA GLY A 65 6.91 -0.41 -11.14
C GLY A 65 6.16 -1.54 -11.86
N LEU A 66 5.36 -2.33 -11.14
CA LEU A 66 4.55 -3.39 -11.72
C LEU A 66 3.50 -2.84 -12.68
N PHE A 67 2.85 -1.73 -12.32
CA PHE A 67 1.91 -1.02 -13.19
C PHE A 67 2.57 -0.59 -14.51
N ILE A 68 3.75 0.03 -14.45
CA ILE A 68 4.47 0.51 -15.64
C ILE A 68 4.88 -0.66 -16.55
N ILE A 69 5.41 -1.75 -15.97
CA ILE A 69 5.81 -2.94 -16.74
C ILE A 69 4.61 -3.55 -17.45
N VAL A 70 3.50 -3.72 -16.74
CA VAL A 70 2.33 -4.35 -17.35
C VAL A 70 1.65 -3.42 -18.36
N TRP A 71 1.60 -2.12 -18.10
CA TRP A 71 1.15 -1.13 -19.08
C TRP A 71 1.97 -1.21 -20.37
N TRP A 72 3.30 -1.25 -20.23
CA TRP A 72 4.20 -1.36 -21.37
C TRP A 72 3.96 -2.64 -22.17
N VAL A 73 3.86 -3.79 -21.50
CA VAL A 73 3.54 -5.07 -22.14
C VAL A 73 2.18 -5.02 -22.83
N ALA A 74 1.15 -4.46 -22.19
CA ALA A 74 -0.18 -4.35 -22.78
C ALA A 74 -0.22 -3.40 -23.97
N SER A 75 0.61 -2.35 -23.99
CA SER A 75 0.72 -1.41 -25.11
C SER A 75 1.54 -1.93 -26.29
N ALA A 76 2.27 -3.04 -26.10
CA ALA A 76 3.12 -3.65 -27.12
C ALA A 76 2.37 -4.68 -28.01
N PHE A 77 1.14 -5.04 -27.66
CA PHE A 77 0.25 -5.95 -28.40
C PHE A 77 -1.04 -5.24 -28.82
#